data_AF-A0A0N8SLD3-F1
#
_entry.id   AF-A0A0N8SLD3-F1
#
_cell.length_a   1.000
_cell.length_b   1.000
_cell.length_c   1.000
_cell.angle_alpha   90.00
_cell.angle_beta   90.00
_cell.angle_gamma   90.00
#
_symmetry.space_group_name_H-M   'P 1'
#
loop_
_entity.id
_entity.type
_entity.pdbx_description
1 polymer ?
#
loop_
_entity_poly.entity_id
_entity_poly.type
_entity_poly.pdbx_seq_one_letter_code
_entity_poly.pdbx_strand_id
1 'polypeptide(L)'
;MARGCAMSDDSRFFSFLKERIGLDVTSVGEAIIERALRQRAALAKCPDSDAYWHLLVTSAQEQQALIEAVIVPETWFFRYPESFVTLGKLARERITTLDGARPLRILSLPCSTGEEPYSIAMALIEAGIGVRQFKVDAIDISPVSIARAKHGVYGKNSFRGSDLSFRERFFTPVGESFEISDLVRGCIDFQPGNLLDPKLATQVAYDIVFCRNLVIYFDRPTQQHVFQVLKQLTREDGVLFIGPAEGNLLSAIGMRSLGIAQSFVFRHAPREMAATATAPAPVNKPIARPAPEPTPRTPAAQPASRNATAFAPGGKPAAAIGNADSAALLGTIASLANEGKTVEARAACERYLQQHEPVAQVFYWLGLLSEVEGRVAEAQGFYRKALYLQPQHSESLAQMAALLAARGDSAGARRLQDRAVRGANKQGNN
;
A
#
# COMPACT_ATOMS: atom_id res chain seq x y z
N MET A 1 -20.40 -32.69 -31.03
CA MET A 1 -19.40 -32.20 -30.07
C MET A 1 -19.35 -30.69 -30.17
N ALA A 2 -20.07 -29.99 -29.30
CA ALA A 2 -20.10 -28.53 -29.27
C ALA A 2 -18.80 -28.02 -28.66
N ARG A 3 -18.07 -27.18 -29.41
CA ARG A 3 -16.95 -26.39 -28.87
C ARG A 3 -17.52 -25.48 -27.78
N GLY A 4 -17.07 -25.64 -26.54
CA GLY A 4 -17.42 -24.73 -25.45
C GLY A 4 -17.01 -23.32 -25.84
N CYS A 5 -17.98 -22.41 -25.95
CA CYS A 5 -17.72 -20.99 -26.12
C CYS A 5 -17.00 -20.52 -24.85
N ALA A 6 -15.74 -20.13 -25.00
CA ALA A 6 -14.92 -19.77 -23.85
C ALA A 6 -15.41 -18.42 -23.33
N MET A 7 -16.01 -18.40 -22.14
CA MET A 7 -16.33 -17.17 -21.40
C MET A 7 -15.07 -16.34 -21.04
N SER A 8 -13.88 -16.81 -21.43
CA SER A 8 -12.56 -16.27 -21.09
C SER A 8 -12.22 -14.96 -21.79
N ASP A 9 -12.74 -14.70 -22.99
CA ASP A 9 -12.37 -13.51 -23.79
C ASP A 9 -13.39 -12.36 -23.75
N ASP A 10 -14.43 -12.46 -22.90
CA ASP A 10 -15.53 -11.50 -22.91
C ASP A 10 -15.21 -10.25 -22.07
N SER A 11 -14.51 -9.31 -22.71
CA SER A 11 -14.08 -8.01 -22.16
C SER A 11 -15.17 -7.17 -21.49
N ARG A 12 -16.46 -7.48 -21.74
CA ARG A 12 -17.61 -6.80 -21.12
C ARG A 12 -17.64 -7.02 -19.60
N PHE A 13 -17.32 -8.21 -19.10
CA PHE A 13 -17.28 -8.49 -17.67
C PHE A 13 -16.13 -7.76 -16.97
N PHE A 14 -14.97 -7.67 -17.62
CA PHE A 14 -13.83 -6.92 -17.12
C PHE A 14 -14.14 -5.43 -17.03
N SER A 15 -14.77 -4.88 -18.07
CA SER A 15 -15.23 -3.49 -18.08
C SER A 15 -16.24 -3.22 -16.97
N PHE A 16 -17.19 -4.13 -16.77
CA PHE A 16 -18.16 -4.04 -15.67
C PHE A 16 -17.49 -3.99 -14.29
N LEU A 17 -16.55 -4.91 -14.01
CA LEU A 17 -15.85 -4.94 -12.71
C LEU A 17 -14.97 -3.69 -12.52
N LYS A 18 -14.28 -3.25 -13.56
CA LYS A 18 -13.49 -2.02 -13.53
C LYS A 18 -14.35 -0.80 -13.24
N GLU A 19 -15.48 -0.63 -13.93
CA GLU A 19 -16.39 0.50 -13.72
C GLU A 19 -17.05 0.50 -12.34
N ARG A 20 -17.40 -0.68 -11.83
CA ARG A 20 -18.13 -0.80 -10.55
C ARG A 20 -17.23 -0.71 -9.33
N ILE A 21 -16.10 -1.40 -9.36
CA ILE A 21 -15.26 -1.62 -8.18
C ILE A 21 -13.80 -1.26 -8.41
N GLY A 22 -13.44 -0.71 -9.59
CA GLY A 22 -12.08 -0.27 -9.90
C GLY A 22 -11.11 -1.40 -10.23
N LEU A 23 -11.58 -2.65 -10.22
CA LEU A 23 -10.74 -3.83 -10.30
C LEU A 23 -10.01 -3.89 -11.64
N ASP A 24 -8.69 -3.99 -11.57
CA ASP A 24 -7.85 -4.19 -12.72
C ASP A 24 -7.52 -5.68 -12.92
N VAL A 25 -7.86 -6.18 -14.12
CA VAL A 25 -7.65 -7.59 -14.48
C VAL A 25 -6.19 -7.98 -14.42
N THR A 26 -5.27 -7.07 -14.79
CA THR A 26 -3.83 -7.38 -14.80
C THR A 26 -3.25 -7.52 -13.40
N SER A 27 -3.87 -6.84 -12.44
CA SER A 27 -3.45 -6.82 -11.03
C SER A 27 -4.00 -8.03 -10.26
N VAL A 28 -5.22 -8.48 -10.56
CA VAL A 28 -5.85 -9.66 -9.91
C VAL A 28 -5.49 -10.98 -10.60
N GLY A 29 -5.29 -10.94 -11.91
CA GLY A 29 -5.12 -12.11 -12.75
C GLY A 29 -6.44 -12.59 -13.36
N GLU A 30 -6.44 -12.71 -14.68
CA GLU A 30 -7.58 -13.12 -15.51
C GLU A 30 -8.21 -14.44 -15.05
N ALA A 31 -7.38 -15.43 -14.69
CA ALA A 31 -7.84 -16.75 -14.25
C ALA A 31 -8.75 -16.71 -13.00
N ILE A 32 -8.54 -15.77 -12.09
CA ILE A 32 -9.38 -15.61 -10.89
C ILE A 32 -10.76 -15.12 -11.30
N ILE A 33 -10.82 -14.11 -12.16
CA ILE A 33 -12.07 -13.52 -12.65
C ILE A 33 -12.83 -14.55 -13.49
N GLU A 34 -12.16 -15.27 -14.39
CA GLU A 34 -12.79 -16.34 -15.17
C GLU A 34 -13.36 -17.45 -14.29
N ARG A 35 -12.66 -17.83 -13.21
CA ARG A 35 -13.15 -18.84 -12.28
C ARG A 35 -14.41 -18.35 -11.58
N ALA A 36 -14.41 -17.10 -11.13
CA ALA A 36 -15.58 -16.46 -10.52
C ALA A 36 -16.76 -16.41 -11.50
N LEU A 37 -16.55 -15.97 -12.74
CA LEU A 37 -17.59 -15.91 -13.78
C LEU A 37 -18.19 -17.30 -14.06
N ARG A 38 -17.36 -18.33 -14.25
CA ARG A 38 -17.83 -19.71 -14.45
C ARG A 38 -18.63 -20.21 -13.26
N GLN A 39 -18.15 -19.96 -12.05
CA GLN A 39 -18.85 -20.37 -10.83
C GLN A 39 -20.21 -19.68 -10.70
N ARG A 40 -20.27 -18.36 -10.94
CA ARG A 40 -21.50 -17.58 -10.84
C ARG A 40 -22.50 -17.97 -11.92
N ALA A 41 -22.08 -18.08 -13.17
CA ALA A 41 -22.94 -18.51 -14.28
C ALA A 41 -23.54 -19.90 -14.03
N ALA A 42 -22.75 -20.85 -13.50
CA ALA A 42 -23.24 -22.18 -13.13
C ALA A 42 -24.26 -22.15 -11.98
N LEU A 43 -24.00 -21.36 -10.92
CA LEU A 43 -24.93 -21.19 -9.80
C LEU A 43 -26.25 -20.52 -10.22
N ALA A 44 -26.16 -19.54 -11.13
CA ALA A 44 -27.30 -18.87 -11.73
C ALA A 44 -27.99 -19.70 -12.83
N LYS A 45 -27.48 -20.90 -13.13
CA LYS A 45 -27.98 -21.81 -14.18
C LYS A 45 -28.08 -21.14 -15.56
N CYS A 46 -27.15 -20.25 -15.86
CA CYS A 46 -27.08 -19.60 -17.16
C CYS A 46 -26.42 -20.56 -18.18
N PRO A 47 -27.04 -20.79 -19.35
CA PRO A 47 -26.54 -21.75 -20.34
C PRO A 47 -25.28 -21.28 -21.08
N ASP A 48 -25.06 -19.96 -21.14
CA ASP A 48 -23.96 -19.34 -21.85
C ASP A 48 -23.60 -17.95 -21.28
N SER A 49 -22.58 -17.33 -21.87
CA SER A 49 -22.05 -16.02 -21.49
C SER A 49 -23.08 -14.90 -21.63
N ASP A 50 -23.85 -14.90 -22.73
CA ASP A 50 -24.79 -13.83 -23.04
C ASP A 50 -26.00 -13.85 -22.10
N ALA A 51 -26.50 -15.05 -21.77
CA ALA A 51 -27.55 -15.22 -20.77
C ALA A 51 -27.08 -14.74 -19.39
N TYR A 52 -25.84 -15.08 -19.01
CA TYR A 52 -25.27 -14.61 -17.75
C TYR A 52 -25.06 -13.08 -17.75
N TRP A 53 -24.56 -12.51 -18.85
CA TRP A 53 -24.41 -11.06 -19.01
C TRP A 53 -25.75 -10.33 -18.85
N HIS A 54 -26.81 -10.82 -19.50
CA HIS A 54 -28.15 -10.23 -19.39
C HIS A 54 -28.66 -10.25 -17.94
N LEU A 55 -28.47 -11.36 -17.22
CA LEU A 55 -28.79 -11.43 -15.79
C LEU A 55 -27.95 -10.45 -14.97
N LEU A 56 -26.63 -10.40 -15.21
CA LEU A 56 -25.70 -9.56 -14.48
C LEU A 56 -26.08 -8.08 -14.60
N VAL A 57 -26.39 -7.58 -15.79
CA VAL A 57 -26.71 -6.15 -15.96
C VAL A 57 -28.08 -5.76 -15.39
N THR A 58 -29.00 -6.71 -15.22
CA THR A 58 -30.36 -6.47 -14.73
C THR A 58 -30.57 -6.79 -13.25
N SER A 59 -29.67 -7.56 -12.62
CA SER A 59 -29.81 -8.02 -11.24
C SER A 59 -28.72 -7.46 -10.33
N ALA A 60 -29.07 -6.49 -9.48
CA ALA A 60 -28.17 -5.96 -8.46
C ALA A 60 -27.65 -7.05 -7.49
N GLN A 61 -28.46 -8.07 -7.23
CA GLN A 61 -28.06 -9.22 -6.42
C GLN A 61 -26.95 -10.02 -7.10
N GLU A 62 -27.04 -10.26 -8.41
CA GLU A 62 -26.01 -11.01 -9.13
C GLU A 62 -24.74 -10.17 -9.30
N GLN A 63 -24.88 -8.86 -9.49
CA GLN A 63 -23.74 -7.94 -9.50
C GLN A 63 -22.94 -8.02 -8.20
N GLN A 64 -23.63 -7.93 -7.05
CA GLN A 64 -22.97 -8.09 -5.75
C GLN A 64 -22.36 -9.48 -5.62
N ALA A 65 -23.06 -10.54 -6.01
CA ALA A 65 -22.55 -11.90 -5.89
C ALA A 65 -21.30 -12.16 -6.76
N LEU A 66 -21.20 -11.52 -7.93
CA LEU A 66 -19.97 -11.54 -8.74
C LEU A 66 -18.85 -10.77 -8.06
N ILE A 67 -19.12 -9.59 -7.49
CA ILE A 67 -18.14 -8.82 -6.71
C ILE A 67 -17.58 -9.66 -5.56
N GLU A 68 -18.45 -10.31 -4.76
CA GLU A 68 -18.03 -11.20 -3.67
C GLU A 68 -17.12 -12.36 -4.15
N ALA A 69 -17.30 -12.82 -5.39
CA ALA A 69 -16.54 -13.93 -5.94
C ALA A 69 -15.14 -13.52 -6.44
N VAL A 70 -14.90 -12.22 -6.71
CA VAL A 70 -13.62 -11.72 -7.23
C VAL A 70 -12.78 -10.98 -6.20
N ILE A 71 -13.38 -10.45 -5.14
CA ILE A 71 -12.64 -9.79 -4.06
C ILE A 71 -11.80 -10.78 -3.25
N VAL A 72 -10.69 -10.29 -2.69
CA VAL A 72 -9.78 -11.07 -1.84
C VAL A 72 -9.87 -10.57 -0.40
N PRO A 73 -10.65 -11.24 0.48
CA PRO A 73 -10.90 -10.74 1.84
C PRO A 73 -9.77 -11.08 2.83
N GLU A 74 -8.51 -11.08 2.40
CA GLU A 74 -7.40 -11.47 3.28
C GLU A 74 -7.02 -10.37 4.27
N THR A 75 -7.21 -10.66 5.55
CA THR A 75 -6.86 -9.77 6.66
C THR A 75 -6.55 -10.57 7.93
N TRP A 76 -5.88 -9.94 8.89
CA TRP A 76 -5.58 -10.50 10.20
C TRP A 76 -5.30 -9.39 11.20
N PHE A 77 -5.42 -9.70 12.50
CA PHE A 77 -5.20 -8.72 13.55
C PHE A 77 -3.76 -8.20 13.56
N PHE A 78 -3.61 -6.90 13.78
CA PHE A 78 -2.33 -6.21 13.88
C PHE A 78 -1.41 -6.41 12.67
N ARG A 79 -1.99 -6.54 11.48
CA ARG A 79 -1.24 -6.48 10.21
C ARG A 79 -0.41 -5.20 10.14
N TYR A 80 0.92 -5.34 10.14
CA TYR A 80 1.89 -4.24 10.34
C TYR A 80 1.84 -3.62 11.76
N PRO A 81 2.33 -4.31 12.80
CA PRO A 81 2.18 -3.88 14.19
C PRO A 81 2.77 -2.48 14.46
N GLU A 82 3.82 -2.09 13.75
CA GLU A 82 4.46 -0.77 13.85
C GLU A 82 3.51 0.38 13.50
N SER A 83 2.54 0.12 12.61
CA SER A 83 1.50 1.09 12.26
C SER A 83 0.59 1.41 13.45
N PHE A 84 0.27 0.41 14.28
CA PHE A 84 -0.61 0.58 15.44
C PHE A 84 0.09 1.24 16.62
N VAL A 85 1.39 0.99 16.80
CA VAL A 85 2.23 1.75 17.75
C VAL A 85 2.28 3.23 17.36
N THR A 86 2.42 3.51 16.06
CA THR A 86 2.42 4.87 15.52
C THR A 86 1.06 5.54 15.68
N LEU A 87 -0.03 4.81 15.41
CA LEU A 87 -1.41 5.23 15.63
C LEU A 87 -1.62 5.72 17.06
N GLY A 88 -1.24 4.94 18.07
CA GLY A 88 -1.41 5.33 19.48
C GLY A 88 -0.71 6.65 19.84
N LYS A 89 0.47 6.92 19.26
CA LYS A 89 1.18 8.20 19.46
C LYS A 89 0.43 9.37 18.82
N LEU A 90 0.11 9.26 17.52
CA LEU A 90 -0.55 10.32 16.76
C LEU A 90 -1.97 10.61 17.28
N ALA A 91 -2.69 9.57 17.70
CA ALA A 91 -4.03 9.71 18.27
C ALA A 91 -4.02 10.50 19.59
N ARG A 92 -3.04 10.27 20.47
CA ARG A 92 -2.90 11.03 21.72
C ARG A 92 -2.61 12.51 21.45
N GLU A 93 -1.66 12.79 20.56
CA GLU A 93 -1.35 14.17 20.13
C GLU A 93 -2.60 14.88 19.59
N ARG A 94 -3.37 14.16 18.77
CA ARG A 94 -4.60 14.69 18.20
C ARG A 94 -5.68 14.92 19.24
N ILE A 95 -5.90 14.00 20.17
CA ILE A 95 -6.90 14.14 21.24
C ILE A 95 -6.58 15.33 22.13
N THR A 96 -5.31 15.56 22.47
CA THR A 96 -4.88 16.76 23.20
C THR A 96 -5.24 18.04 22.43
N THR A 97 -5.08 18.04 21.11
CA THR A 97 -5.43 19.19 20.26
C THR A 97 -6.95 19.39 20.15
N LEU A 98 -7.73 18.32 20.22
CA LEU A 98 -9.19 18.37 20.18
C LEU A 98 -9.80 18.89 21.48
N ASP A 99 -9.09 18.79 22.62
CA ASP A 99 -9.46 19.32 23.94
C ASP A 99 -10.94 19.05 24.32
N GLY A 100 -11.41 17.83 24.06
CA GLY A 100 -12.78 17.41 24.37
C GLY A 100 -13.89 18.01 23.48
N ALA A 101 -13.56 18.81 22.46
CA ALA A 101 -14.55 19.42 21.57
C ALA A 101 -15.39 18.38 20.81
N ARG A 102 -14.78 17.24 20.46
CA ARG A 102 -15.42 16.07 19.86
C ARG A 102 -14.53 14.83 19.98
N PRO A 103 -15.07 13.61 19.80
CA PRO A 103 -14.26 12.41 19.65
C PRO A 103 -13.33 12.46 18.43
N LEU A 104 -12.21 11.76 18.54
CA LEU A 104 -11.31 11.43 17.43
C LEU A 104 -12.04 10.55 16.42
N ARG A 105 -12.03 10.93 15.15
CA ARG A 105 -12.72 10.19 14.08
C ARG A 105 -11.71 9.43 13.24
N ILE A 106 -11.91 8.13 13.11
CA ILE A 106 -11.03 7.24 12.37
C ILE A 106 -11.84 6.51 11.30
N LEU A 107 -11.29 6.39 10.10
CA LEU A 107 -11.85 5.58 9.02
C LEU A 107 -10.95 4.37 8.76
N SER A 108 -11.53 3.18 8.65
CA SER A 108 -10.88 1.98 8.09
C SER A 108 -11.64 1.53 6.85
N LEU A 109 -10.98 1.61 5.69
CA LEU A 109 -11.56 1.33 4.38
C LEU A 109 -10.48 0.80 3.43
N PRO A 110 -10.54 -0.45 2.94
CA PRO A 110 -11.58 -1.44 3.22
C PRO A 110 -11.35 -2.10 4.59
N CYS A 111 -12.42 -2.45 5.30
CA CYS A 111 -12.29 -3.10 6.61
C CYS A 111 -12.32 -4.64 6.58
N SER A 112 -12.66 -5.26 5.43
CA SER A 112 -12.83 -6.70 5.24
C SER A 112 -13.68 -7.31 6.37
N THR A 113 -13.25 -8.43 6.95
CA THR A 113 -13.91 -9.13 8.06
C THR A 113 -13.69 -8.50 9.43
N GLY A 114 -13.15 -7.28 9.51
CA GLY A 114 -13.13 -6.45 10.72
C GLY A 114 -11.84 -6.46 11.52
N GLU A 115 -10.86 -7.31 11.19
CA GLU A 115 -9.62 -7.41 11.96
C GLU A 115 -8.87 -6.07 12.07
N GLU A 116 -8.85 -5.25 11.01
CA GLU A 116 -8.22 -3.93 11.03
C GLU A 116 -8.90 -2.93 11.98
N PRO A 117 -10.21 -2.62 11.88
CA PRO A 117 -10.86 -1.67 12.78
C PRO A 117 -10.85 -2.16 14.23
N TYR A 118 -10.91 -3.46 14.49
CA TYR A 118 -10.73 -4.00 15.84
C TYR A 118 -9.30 -3.80 16.35
N SER A 119 -8.27 -4.00 15.53
CA SER A 119 -6.88 -3.67 15.90
C SER A 119 -6.66 -2.19 16.16
N ILE A 120 -7.30 -1.31 15.38
CA ILE A 120 -7.30 0.14 15.64
C ILE A 120 -7.86 0.42 17.03
N ALA A 121 -9.06 -0.09 17.33
CA ALA A 121 -9.71 0.15 18.62
C ALA A 121 -8.91 -0.41 19.81
N MET A 122 -8.40 -1.65 19.69
CA MET A 122 -7.54 -2.24 20.72
C MET A 122 -6.26 -1.42 20.95
N ALA A 123 -5.58 -1.00 19.89
CA ALA A 123 -4.35 -0.19 20.00
C ALA A 123 -4.58 1.15 20.68
N LEU A 124 -5.74 1.78 20.45
CA LEU A 124 -6.09 3.05 21.09
C LEU A 124 -6.40 2.86 22.57
N ILE A 125 -7.14 1.80 22.93
CA ILE A 125 -7.40 1.45 24.34
C ILE A 125 -6.09 1.18 25.07
N GLU A 126 -5.17 0.42 24.48
CA GLU A 126 -3.83 0.16 25.03
C GLU A 126 -2.97 1.42 25.16
N ALA A 127 -3.16 2.39 24.27
CA ALA A 127 -2.50 3.70 24.37
C ALA A 127 -3.08 4.58 25.49
N GLY A 128 -4.06 4.09 26.26
CA GLY A 128 -4.71 4.79 27.36
C GLY A 128 -5.82 5.74 26.92
N ILE A 129 -6.30 5.62 25.67
CA ILE A 129 -7.39 6.44 25.15
C ILE A 129 -8.72 5.80 25.54
N GLY A 130 -9.59 6.56 26.21
CA GLY A 130 -10.90 6.09 26.62
C GLY A 130 -11.82 5.81 25.42
N VAL A 131 -12.64 4.76 25.51
CA VAL A 131 -13.56 4.32 24.43
C VAL A 131 -14.58 5.36 23.97
N ARG A 132 -14.82 6.42 24.75
CA ARG A 132 -15.69 7.55 24.37
C ARG A 132 -14.94 8.68 23.66
N GLN A 133 -13.62 8.65 23.65
CA GLN A 133 -12.77 9.67 23.04
C GLN A 133 -12.50 9.42 21.56
N PHE A 134 -12.91 8.28 21.01
CA PHE A 134 -12.77 7.97 19.59
C PHE A 134 -13.96 7.19 19.05
N LYS A 135 -14.13 7.23 17.72
CA LYS A 135 -15.04 6.37 16.98
C LYS A 135 -14.36 5.93 15.68
N VAL A 136 -14.55 4.65 15.33
CA VAL A 136 -14.03 4.06 14.09
C VAL A 136 -15.20 3.79 13.15
N ASP A 137 -15.24 4.47 12.01
CA ASP A 137 -16.13 4.11 10.92
C ASP A 137 -15.39 3.09 10.03
N ALA A 138 -16.00 1.93 9.81
CA ALA A 138 -15.40 0.80 9.12
C ALA A 138 -16.25 0.44 7.89
N ILE A 139 -15.66 0.59 6.70
CA ILE A 139 -16.40 0.48 5.45
C ILE A 139 -15.79 -0.62 4.58
N ASP A 140 -16.63 -1.43 3.96
CA ASP A 140 -16.21 -2.43 2.98
C ASP A 140 -17.27 -2.61 1.89
N ILE A 141 -16.85 -3.00 0.70
CA ILE A 141 -17.75 -3.26 -0.42
C ILE A 141 -18.52 -4.57 -0.27
N SER A 142 -18.07 -5.46 0.63
CA SER A 142 -18.66 -6.78 0.88
C SER A 142 -19.61 -6.78 2.07
N PRO A 143 -20.95 -6.82 1.86
CA PRO A 143 -21.89 -7.02 2.96
C PRO A 143 -21.66 -8.32 3.73
N VAL A 144 -21.12 -9.35 3.06
CA VAL A 144 -20.78 -10.63 3.69
C VAL A 144 -19.63 -10.45 4.69
N SER A 145 -18.60 -9.70 4.32
CA SER A 145 -17.47 -9.40 5.21
C SER A 145 -17.89 -8.49 6.35
N ILE A 146 -18.72 -7.48 6.08
CA ILE A 146 -19.33 -6.62 7.11
C ILE A 146 -20.17 -7.43 8.11
N ALA A 147 -20.97 -8.40 7.64
CA ALA A 147 -21.75 -9.25 8.53
C ALA A 147 -20.85 -10.10 9.44
N ARG A 148 -19.74 -10.64 8.92
CA ARG A 148 -18.74 -11.36 9.72
C ARG A 148 -18.05 -10.44 10.73
N ALA A 149 -17.70 -9.22 10.32
CA ALA A 149 -17.10 -8.23 11.20
C ALA A 149 -18.02 -7.84 12.37
N LYS A 150 -19.32 -7.65 12.08
CA LYS A 150 -20.34 -7.41 13.10
C LYS A 150 -20.55 -8.60 14.04
N HIS A 151 -20.45 -9.83 13.52
CA HIS A 151 -20.52 -11.03 14.34
C HIS A 151 -19.33 -11.16 15.29
N GLY A 152 -18.13 -10.76 14.86
CA GLY A 152 -16.97 -10.59 15.74
C GLY A 152 -16.38 -11.90 16.28
N VAL A 153 -16.59 -13.03 15.58
CA VAL A 153 -16.05 -14.34 15.92
C VAL A 153 -14.98 -14.74 14.91
N TYR A 154 -13.78 -15.03 15.40
CA TYR A 154 -12.58 -15.22 14.59
C TYR A 154 -11.91 -16.56 14.85
N GLY A 155 -11.52 -17.23 13.77
CA GLY A 155 -10.76 -18.47 13.82
C GLY A 155 -9.24 -18.23 13.92
N LYS A 156 -8.48 -19.32 14.02
CA LYS A 156 -7.02 -19.30 14.16
C LYS A 156 -6.29 -18.48 13.08
N ASN A 157 -6.81 -18.44 11.85
CA ASN A 157 -6.17 -17.74 10.72
C ASN A 157 -6.14 -16.21 10.84
N SER A 158 -7.03 -15.63 11.65
CA SER A 158 -7.06 -14.19 11.93
C SER A 158 -5.99 -13.78 12.94
N PHE A 159 -5.39 -14.74 13.66
CA PHE A 159 -4.35 -14.53 14.66
C PHE A 159 -2.99 -14.98 14.12
N ARG A 160 -2.25 -14.05 13.51
CA ARG A 160 -0.93 -14.31 12.93
C ARG A 160 0.17 -13.56 13.69
N GLY A 161 1.40 -14.03 13.56
CA GLY A 161 2.57 -13.45 14.22
C GLY A 161 2.86 -14.07 15.60
N SER A 162 3.91 -13.57 16.24
CA SER A 162 4.41 -14.08 17.52
C SER A 162 3.75 -13.46 18.75
N ASP A 163 3.31 -12.19 18.66
CA ASP A 163 2.62 -11.51 19.75
C ASP A 163 1.11 -11.62 19.59
N LEU A 164 0.50 -12.47 20.44
CA LEU A 164 -0.94 -12.66 20.54
C LEU A 164 -1.47 -12.27 21.93
N SER A 165 -0.72 -11.49 22.70
CA SER A 165 -1.08 -11.07 24.06
C SER A 165 -2.39 -10.25 24.11
N PHE A 166 -2.73 -9.57 23.01
CA PHE A 166 -4.00 -8.85 22.88
C PHE A 166 -5.21 -9.78 22.90
N ARG A 167 -5.04 -11.05 22.48
CA ARG A 167 -6.13 -12.04 22.44
C ARG A 167 -6.65 -12.33 23.84
N GLU A 168 -5.75 -12.51 24.80
CA GLU A 168 -6.10 -12.79 26.20
C GLU A 168 -6.82 -11.61 26.88
N ARG A 169 -6.63 -10.39 26.38
CA ARG A 169 -7.16 -9.17 26.96
C ARG A 169 -8.50 -8.74 26.34
N PHE A 170 -8.69 -8.99 25.05
CA PHE A 170 -9.83 -8.45 24.30
C PHE A 170 -10.75 -9.51 23.69
N PHE A 171 -10.44 -10.79 23.83
CA PHE A 171 -11.25 -11.88 23.27
C PHE A 171 -11.62 -12.92 24.34
N THR A 172 -12.76 -13.57 24.11
CA THR A 172 -13.22 -14.73 24.87
C THR A 172 -13.21 -15.98 23.98
N PRO A 173 -12.67 -17.13 24.41
CA PRO A 173 -12.72 -18.35 23.62
C PRO A 173 -14.16 -18.87 23.49
N VAL A 174 -14.56 -19.24 22.28
CA VAL A 174 -15.86 -19.84 21.93
C VAL A 174 -15.63 -21.02 21.00
N GLY A 175 -15.64 -22.25 21.55
CA GLY A 175 -15.25 -23.45 20.82
C GLY A 175 -13.80 -23.37 20.31
N GLU A 176 -13.61 -23.57 19.01
CA GLU A 176 -12.30 -23.42 18.33
C GLU A 176 -12.02 -21.98 17.84
N SER A 177 -12.91 -21.03 18.17
CA SER A 177 -12.84 -19.63 17.74
C SER A 177 -12.73 -18.68 18.93
N PHE A 178 -12.59 -17.39 18.65
CA PHE A 178 -12.46 -16.33 19.63
C PHE A 178 -13.44 -15.21 19.31
N GLU A 179 -14.23 -14.80 20.29
CA GLU A 179 -15.18 -13.69 20.17
C GLU A 179 -14.57 -12.40 20.73
N ILE A 180 -14.62 -11.32 19.95
CA ILE A 180 -14.17 -9.99 20.38
C ILE A 180 -15.09 -9.42 21.47
N SER A 181 -14.51 -8.79 22.48
CA SER A 181 -15.25 -8.13 23.56
C SER A 181 -16.14 -7.00 23.09
N ASP A 182 -17.30 -6.85 23.74
CA ASP A 182 -18.27 -5.77 23.46
C ASP A 182 -17.68 -4.37 23.68
N LEU A 183 -16.69 -4.23 24.57
CA LEU A 183 -15.98 -2.98 24.81
C LEU A 183 -15.34 -2.45 23.50
N VAL A 184 -14.65 -3.33 22.76
CA VAL A 184 -13.99 -2.98 21.50
C VAL A 184 -15.04 -2.85 20.40
N ARG A 185 -16.02 -3.76 20.36
CA ARG A 185 -17.13 -3.75 19.38
C ARG A 185 -17.92 -2.45 19.42
N GLY A 186 -18.17 -1.90 20.60
CA GLY A 186 -18.90 -0.64 20.79
C GLY A 186 -18.18 0.60 20.25
N CYS A 187 -16.90 0.50 19.86
CA CYS A 187 -16.14 1.61 19.29
C CYS A 187 -16.27 1.75 17.76
N ILE A 188 -16.89 0.76 17.09
CA ILE A 188 -16.83 0.60 15.63
C ILE A 188 -18.23 0.65 15.00
N ASP A 189 -18.36 1.40 13.91
CA ASP A 189 -19.57 1.49 13.08
C ASP A 189 -19.30 0.88 11.70
N PHE A 190 -19.84 -0.33 11.48
CA PHE A 190 -19.63 -1.09 10.25
C PHE A 190 -20.70 -0.81 9.20
N GLN A 191 -20.28 -0.38 8.02
CA GLN A 191 -21.16 0.02 6.93
C GLN A 191 -20.73 -0.58 5.59
N PRO A 192 -21.65 -1.12 4.77
CA PRO A 192 -21.32 -1.44 3.39
C PRO A 192 -21.10 -0.14 2.61
N GLY A 193 -20.07 -0.08 1.78
CA GLY A 193 -19.78 1.11 0.98
C GLY A 193 -18.66 0.89 -0.03
N ASN A 194 -18.63 1.75 -1.04
CA ASN A 194 -17.63 1.69 -2.11
C ASN A 194 -16.79 2.97 -2.09
N LEU A 195 -15.46 2.82 -2.11
CA LEU A 195 -14.51 3.93 -2.17
C LEU A 195 -14.68 4.79 -3.45
N LEU A 196 -15.21 4.20 -4.51
CA LEU A 196 -15.51 4.88 -5.76
C LEU A 196 -16.88 5.56 -5.77
N ASP A 197 -17.70 5.42 -4.71
CA ASP A 197 -18.96 6.15 -4.62
C ASP A 197 -18.68 7.64 -4.34
N PRO A 198 -19.12 8.57 -5.21
CA PRO A 198 -18.93 10.00 -5.01
C PRO A 198 -19.49 10.51 -3.68
N LYS A 199 -20.50 9.84 -3.10
CA LYS A 199 -21.06 10.20 -1.79
C LYS A 199 -20.05 10.07 -0.67
N LEU A 200 -19.11 9.12 -0.76
CA LEU A 200 -18.09 8.92 0.25
C LEU A 200 -17.19 10.16 0.34
N ALA A 201 -16.76 10.70 -0.80
CA ALA A 201 -15.93 11.90 -0.88
C ALA A 201 -16.59 13.16 -0.26
N THR A 202 -17.91 13.18 -0.13
CA THR A 202 -18.67 14.28 0.48
C THR A 202 -18.80 14.18 2.00
N GLN A 203 -18.29 13.10 2.61
CA GLN A 203 -18.33 12.95 4.06
C GLN A 203 -17.40 13.94 4.76
N VAL A 204 -17.72 14.24 6.03
CA VAL A 204 -16.84 15.03 6.89
C VAL A 204 -15.52 14.30 7.07
N ALA A 205 -14.42 15.01 6.79
CA ALA A 205 -13.08 14.46 6.86
C ALA A 205 -12.70 13.92 8.26
N TYR A 206 -11.93 12.84 8.25
CA TYR A 206 -11.46 12.07 9.40
C TYR A 206 -10.10 12.57 9.89
N ASP A 207 -9.85 12.42 11.20
CA ASP A 207 -8.53 12.74 11.76
C ASP A 207 -7.48 11.72 11.34
N ILE A 208 -7.89 10.45 11.23
CA ILE A 208 -7.03 9.33 10.83
C ILE A 208 -7.77 8.46 9.82
N VAL A 209 -7.13 8.13 8.71
CA VAL A 209 -7.68 7.23 7.70
C VAL A 209 -6.73 6.05 7.52
N PHE A 210 -7.26 4.84 7.48
CA PHE A 210 -6.57 3.63 7.05
C PHE A 210 -7.17 3.18 5.71
N CYS A 211 -6.32 3.07 4.70
CA CYS A 211 -6.63 2.43 3.43
C CYS A 211 -5.46 1.58 2.99
N ARG A 212 -5.47 0.32 3.43
CA ARG A 212 -4.36 -0.61 3.22
C ARG A 212 -4.81 -1.81 2.41
N ASN A 213 -3.92 -2.29 1.55
CA ASN A 213 -4.07 -3.53 0.78
C ASN A 213 -5.32 -3.55 -0.12
N LEU A 214 -5.68 -2.40 -0.68
CA LEU A 214 -6.78 -2.23 -1.63
C LEU A 214 -6.30 -1.65 -2.95
N VAL A 215 -5.50 -0.59 -2.88
CA VAL A 215 -5.15 0.23 -4.04
C VAL A 215 -4.29 -0.55 -5.03
N ILE A 216 -3.61 -1.61 -4.56
CA ILE A 216 -2.88 -2.57 -5.40
C ILE A 216 -3.75 -3.29 -6.44
N TYR A 217 -5.06 -3.36 -6.26
CA TYR A 217 -5.96 -4.05 -7.18
C TYR A 217 -6.54 -3.15 -8.27
N PHE A 218 -6.14 -1.86 -8.29
CA PHE A 218 -6.67 -0.85 -9.20
C PHE A 218 -5.66 -0.49 -10.28
N ASP A 219 -6.16 -0.09 -11.45
CA ASP A 219 -5.32 0.48 -12.51
C ASP A 219 -4.87 1.91 -12.17
N ARG A 220 -3.84 2.42 -12.85
CA ARG A 220 -3.26 3.73 -12.52
C ARG A 220 -4.28 4.88 -12.48
N PRO A 221 -5.18 5.05 -13.46
CA PRO A 221 -6.21 6.09 -13.39
C PRO A 221 -7.10 5.96 -12.14
N THR A 222 -7.54 4.74 -11.81
CA THR A 222 -8.36 4.49 -10.63
C THR A 222 -7.58 4.74 -9.34
N GLN A 223 -6.31 4.32 -9.27
CA GLN A 223 -5.44 4.61 -8.12
C GLN A 223 -5.32 6.12 -7.87
N GLN A 224 -5.09 6.91 -8.93
CA GLN A 224 -5.01 8.37 -8.82
C GLN A 224 -6.32 8.97 -8.29
N HIS A 225 -7.46 8.54 -8.82
CA HIS A 225 -8.76 9.00 -8.36
C HIS A 225 -9.00 8.64 -6.89
N VAL A 226 -8.75 7.38 -6.52
CA VAL A 226 -8.88 6.89 -5.14
C VAL A 226 -8.00 7.68 -4.18
N PHE A 227 -6.75 7.98 -4.53
CA PHE A 227 -5.89 8.79 -3.68
C PHE A 227 -6.39 10.22 -3.50
N GLN A 228 -7.05 10.81 -4.51
CA GLN A 228 -7.71 12.12 -4.33
C GLN A 228 -8.89 12.03 -3.35
N VAL A 229 -9.70 10.98 -3.44
CA VAL A 229 -10.80 10.74 -2.49
C VAL A 229 -10.25 10.53 -1.08
N LEU A 230 -9.24 9.69 -0.89
CA LEU A 230 -8.60 9.46 0.40
C LEU A 230 -7.99 10.75 0.98
N LYS A 231 -7.38 11.58 0.13
CA LYS A 231 -6.85 12.88 0.53
C LYS A 231 -7.96 13.82 1.00
N GLN A 232 -9.13 13.83 0.34
CA GLN A 232 -10.30 14.63 0.76
C GLN A 232 -10.93 14.11 2.06
N LEU A 233 -10.99 12.79 2.22
CA LEU A 233 -11.46 12.12 3.44
C LEU A 233 -10.51 12.32 4.62
N THR A 234 -9.24 12.64 4.37
CA THR A 234 -8.26 12.93 5.41
C THR A 234 -8.24 14.42 5.68
N ARG A 235 -8.46 14.83 6.93
CA ARG A 235 -8.34 16.26 7.31
C ARG A 235 -6.97 16.82 6.92
N GLU A 236 -6.90 18.12 6.66
CA GLU A 236 -5.62 18.80 6.33
C GLU A 236 -4.55 18.57 7.41
N ASP A 237 -4.96 18.53 8.68
CA ASP A 237 -4.12 18.24 9.84
C ASP A 237 -4.16 16.77 10.30
N GLY A 238 -4.81 15.90 9.51
CA GLY A 238 -4.94 14.48 9.76
C GLY A 238 -3.84 13.64 9.11
N VAL A 239 -3.95 12.32 9.29
CA VAL A 239 -2.99 11.34 8.75
C VAL A 239 -3.67 10.18 8.02
N LEU A 240 -3.00 9.67 7.00
CA LEU A 240 -3.41 8.56 6.16
C LEU A 240 -2.39 7.41 6.29
N PHE A 241 -2.85 6.24 6.70
CA PHE A 241 -2.11 4.99 6.72
C PHE A 241 -2.44 4.18 5.48
N ILE A 242 -1.41 3.71 4.79
CA ILE A 242 -1.52 2.86 3.60
C ILE A 242 -0.67 1.60 3.73
N GLY A 243 -0.89 0.62 2.86
CA GLY A 243 -0.06 -0.56 2.76
C GLY A 243 1.34 -0.25 2.20
N PRO A 244 2.33 -1.13 2.44
CA PRO A 244 3.70 -0.96 1.96
C PRO A 244 3.83 -0.71 0.45
N ALA A 245 2.91 -1.25 -0.35
CA ALA A 245 2.90 -1.17 -1.82
C ALA A 245 2.22 0.03 -2.43
N GLU A 246 1.58 0.86 -1.62
CA GLU A 246 0.52 1.74 -2.11
C GLU A 246 0.98 3.20 -2.15
N GLY A 247 2.16 3.53 -1.62
CA GLY A 247 2.59 4.92 -1.42
C GLY A 247 3.05 5.66 -2.65
N ASN A 248 3.20 4.97 -3.77
CA ASN A 248 3.92 5.46 -4.95
C ASN A 248 3.32 6.76 -5.52
N LEU A 249 1.99 6.92 -5.46
CA LEU A 249 1.30 8.06 -6.07
C LEU A 249 0.97 9.19 -5.08
N LEU A 250 1.10 8.95 -3.77
CA LEU A 250 0.69 9.93 -2.75
C LEU A 250 1.51 11.23 -2.82
N SER A 251 2.81 11.12 -3.09
CA SER A 251 3.69 12.30 -3.20
C SER A 251 3.27 13.24 -4.33
N ALA A 252 2.81 12.69 -5.46
CA ALA A 252 2.39 13.45 -6.63
C ALA A 252 1.11 14.27 -6.37
N ILE A 253 0.29 13.85 -5.42
CA ILE A 253 -0.96 14.53 -5.07
C ILE A 253 -0.83 15.46 -3.84
N GLY A 254 0.40 15.77 -3.42
CA GLY A 254 0.66 16.70 -2.32
C GLY A 254 0.48 16.08 -0.94
N MET A 255 0.67 14.76 -0.80
CA MET A 255 0.82 14.09 0.49
C MET A 255 2.30 13.84 0.78
N ARG A 256 2.72 13.93 2.04
CA ARG A 256 4.10 13.71 2.48
C ARG A 256 4.14 12.60 3.53
N SER A 257 5.06 11.65 3.35
CA SER A 257 5.35 10.65 4.37
C SER A 257 5.94 11.28 5.64
N LEU A 258 5.53 10.79 6.81
CA LEU A 258 6.15 11.20 8.09
C LEU A 258 7.51 10.55 8.32
N GLY A 259 7.92 9.59 7.50
CA GLY A 259 9.23 8.93 7.61
C GLY A 259 9.40 8.08 8.87
N ILE A 260 8.29 7.67 9.50
CA ILE A 260 8.29 6.74 10.62
C ILE A 260 8.43 5.33 10.03
N ALA A 261 9.54 4.65 10.32
CA ALA A 261 9.88 3.35 9.77
C ALA A 261 8.70 2.36 9.90
N GLN A 262 8.42 1.61 8.82
CA GLN A 262 7.44 0.53 8.75
C GLN A 262 5.97 0.91 9.06
N SER A 263 5.66 2.19 9.25
CA SER A 263 4.29 2.68 9.55
C SER A 263 3.51 3.17 8.32
N PHE A 264 4.22 3.47 7.22
CA PHE A 264 3.64 3.95 5.95
C PHE A 264 2.56 5.04 6.10
N VAL A 265 2.83 6.00 6.99
CA VAL A 265 1.90 7.09 7.31
C VAL A 265 2.24 8.37 6.55
N PHE A 266 1.20 9.05 6.06
CA PHE A 266 1.27 10.26 5.25
C PHE A 266 0.37 11.35 5.84
N ARG A 267 0.69 12.62 5.55
CA ARG A 267 -0.15 13.79 5.84
C ARG A 267 -0.18 14.74 4.66
N HIS A 268 -1.07 15.72 4.66
CA HIS A 268 -1.04 16.79 3.66
C HIS A 268 0.28 17.55 3.72
N ALA A 269 0.82 17.91 2.56
CA ALA A 269 1.99 18.78 2.48
C ALA A 269 1.62 20.21 2.92
N PRO A 270 2.48 20.90 3.71
CA PRO A 270 2.22 22.28 4.12
C PRO A 270 2.03 23.19 2.90
N ARG A 271 1.00 24.06 2.96
CA ARG A 271 0.59 24.95 1.87
C ARG A 271 1.70 25.90 1.39
N GLU A 272 2.69 26.21 2.23
CA GLU A 272 3.85 27.05 1.87
C GLU A 272 4.74 26.46 0.76
N MET A 273 4.71 25.15 0.50
CA MET A 273 5.46 24.54 -0.60
C MET A 273 4.76 24.63 -1.96
N ALA A 274 3.49 25.06 -2.02
CA ALA A 274 2.77 25.23 -3.28
C ALA A 274 3.03 26.60 -3.95
N ALA A 275 3.54 27.60 -3.21
CA ALA A 275 3.61 28.99 -3.66
C ALA A 275 4.98 29.47 -4.18
N THR A 276 6.03 28.64 -4.17
CA THR A 276 7.38 29.05 -4.62
C THR A 276 7.74 28.62 -6.05
N ALA A 277 6.80 28.07 -6.81
CA ALA A 277 6.99 27.75 -8.22
C ALA A 277 6.50 28.87 -9.15
N THR A 278 7.04 30.08 -9.02
CA THR A 278 6.98 31.13 -10.08
C THR A 278 7.92 32.29 -9.76
N ALA A 279 9.22 32.09 -9.99
CA ALA A 279 10.14 33.14 -10.46
C ALA A 279 11.53 32.52 -10.71
N PRO A 280 12.11 32.60 -11.92
CA PRO A 280 13.52 32.30 -12.10
C PRO A 280 14.34 33.47 -11.55
N ALA A 281 15.09 33.22 -10.47
CA ALA A 281 16.12 34.15 -10.02
C ALA A 281 17.30 34.17 -11.00
N PRO A 282 17.94 35.34 -11.25
CA PRO A 282 18.99 35.49 -12.25
C PRO A 282 20.25 34.69 -11.88
N VAL A 283 20.78 33.96 -12.85
CA VAL A 283 22.01 33.16 -12.72
C VAL A 283 23.22 34.08 -12.68
N ASN A 284 23.84 34.23 -11.50
CA ASN A 284 25.18 34.82 -11.40
C ASN A 284 26.23 33.81 -11.85
N LYS A 285 27.09 34.20 -12.80
CA LYS A 285 28.22 33.38 -13.28
C LYS A 285 29.25 33.17 -12.16
N PRO A 286 29.85 31.97 -12.02
CA PRO A 286 30.92 31.75 -11.05
C PRO A 286 32.22 32.42 -11.49
N ILE A 287 32.87 33.15 -10.58
CA ILE A 287 34.24 33.63 -10.71
C ILE A 287 35.19 32.44 -10.51
N ALA A 288 36.15 32.26 -11.43
CA ALA A 288 37.13 31.19 -11.38
C ALA A 288 38.16 31.41 -10.25
N ARG A 289 38.46 30.36 -9.47
CA ARG A 289 39.58 30.31 -8.51
C ARG A 289 40.85 29.78 -9.20
N PRO A 290 42.05 30.25 -8.85
CA PRO A 290 43.30 29.70 -9.39
C PRO A 290 43.66 28.36 -8.73
N ALA A 291 44.30 27.48 -9.50
CA ALA A 291 44.74 26.14 -9.07
C ALA A 291 46.03 26.20 -8.21
N PRO A 292 46.21 25.29 -7.23
CA PRO A 292 47.46 25.16 -6.50
C PRO A 292 48.49 24.23 -7.21
N GLU A 293 49.77 24.56 -7.03
CA GLU A 293 50.95 23.86 -7.56
C GLU A 293 51.21 22.46 -6.94
N PRO A 294 51.95 21.56 -7.64
CA PRO A 294 52.15 20.19 -7.21
C PRO A 294 53.38 20.01 -6.30
N THR A 295 53.25 19.21 -5.23
CA THR A 295 54.37 18.72 -4.42
C THR A 295 54.79 17.28 -4.78
N PRO A 296 56.04 16.88 -4.48
CA PRO A 296 56.67 15.66 -5.03
C PRO A 296 56.22 14.37 -4.33
N ARG A 297 56.15 13.28 -5.10
CA ARG A 297 55.79 11.93 -4.63
C ARG A 297 57.01 11.16 -4.13
N THR A 298 56.89 10.50 -2.98
CA THR A 298 57.75 9.38 -2.54
C THR A 298 57.06 8.02 -2.79
N PRO A 299 57.78 6.91 -3.00
CA PRO A 299 57.18 5.66 -3.49
C PRO A 299 56.86 4.60 -2.42
N ALA A 300 55.78 3.88 -2.72
CA ALA A 300 55.41 2.48 -2.45
C ALA A 300 55.05 1.99 -1.04
N ALA A 301 53.83 1.45 -0.94
CA ALA A 301 53.58 0.07 -0.49
C ALA A 301 52.24 -0.43 -1.08
N GLN A 302 52.28 -1.55 -1.81
CA GLN A 302 51.08 -2.28 -2.25
C GLN A 302 50.52 -3.10 -1.09
N PRO A 303 49.19 -3.28 -1.04
CA PRO A 303 48.65 -4.58 -0.64
C PRO A 303 47.61 -5.13 -1.64
N ALA A 304 47.85 -6.39 -1.99
CA ALA A 304 46.95 -7.51 -2.30
C ALA A 304 45.61 -7.25 -3.03
N SER A 305 45.49 -7.87 -4.21
CA SER A 305 44.23 -8.03 -4.92
C SER A 305 43.23 -8.86 -4.11
N ARG A 306 42.00 -8.34 -4.00
CA ARG A 306 40.81 -9.15 -3.78
C ARG A 306 39.94 -9.05 -5.02
N ASN A 307 39.78 -10.18 -5.69
CA ASN A 307 38.92 -10.36 -6.85
C ASN A 307 37.49 -9.94 -6.49
N ALA A 308 37.08 -8.77 -6.95
CA ALA A 308 35.67 -8.45 -7.16
C ALA A 308 35.37 -8.85 -8.61
N THR A 309 34.59 -9.92 -8.77
CA THR A 309 34.04 -10.33 -10.05
C THR A 309 33.17 -9.20 -10.61
N ALA A 310 33.77 -8.44 -11.53
CA ALA A 310 33.06 -7.50 -12.38
C ALA A 310 32.17 -8.28 -13.34
N PHE A 311 30.85 -8.12 -13.22
CA PHE A 311 29.93 -8.58 -14.24
C PHE A 311 30.05 -7.60 -15.43
N ALA A 312 30.75 -8.03 -16.48
CA ALA A 312 30.78 -7.34 -17.76
C ALA A 312 29.46 -7.61 -18.53
N PRO A 313 28.97 -6.66 -19.35
CA PRO A 313 27.69 -6.77 -20.03
C PRO A 313 27.84 -7.63 -21.29
N GLY A 314 27.04 -8.69 -21.39
CA GLY A 314 26.95 -9.51 -22.59
C GLY A 314 25.51 -9.86 -22.91
N GLY A 315 25.01 -9.34 -24.04
CA GLY A 315 23.79 -9.83 -24.71
C GLY A 315 22.66 -8.81 -24.88
N LYS A 316 22.56 -8.21 -26.07
CA LYS A 316 21.29 -7.74 -26.66
C LYS A 316 20.84 -8.78 -27.70
N PRO A 317 19.57 -8.82 -28.13
CA PRO A 317 18.33 -8.75 -27.35
C PRO A 317 17.44 -9.99 -27.64
N ALA A 318 16.85 -10.60 -26.60
CA ALA A 318 15.74 -11.54 -26.81
C ALA A 318 14.44 -10.74 -26.91
N ALA A 319 13.75 -10.91 -28.03
CA ALA A 319 12.58 -10.19 -28.43
C ALA A 319 11.38 -10.42 -27.48
N ALA A 320 10.68 -9.33 -27.17
CA ALA A 320 9.23 -9.19 -27.03
C ALA A 320 8.41 -10.44 -26.62
N ILE A 321 8.69 -11.01 -25.45
CA ILE A 321 7.73 -11.86 -24.73
C ILE A 321 7.33 -11.12 -23.44
N GLY A 322 6.16 -10.48 -23.50
CA GLY A 322 5.29 -10.27 -22.34
C GLY A 322 5.51 -9.02 -21.48
N ASN A 323 5.24 -7.81 -22.00
CA ASN A 323 4.95 -6.66 -21.11
C ASN A 323 3.78 -6.96 -20.14
N ALA A 324 2.84 -7.83 -20.53
CA ALA A 324 1.73 -8.28 -19.69
C ALA A 324 2.17 -9.26 -18.59
N ASP A 325 3.14 -10.15 -18.88
CA ASP A 325 3.66 -11.13 -17.92
C ASP A 325 4.52 -10.45 -16.84
N SER A 326 5.34 -9.46 -17.26
CA SER A 326 6.10 -8.61 -16.35
C SER A 326 5.19 -7.80 -15.39
N ALA A 327 4.09 -7.23 -15.90
CA ALA A 327 3.13 -6.49 -15.07
C ALA A 327 2.40 -7.39 -14.06
N ALA A 328 1.96 -8.58 -14.49
CA ALA A 328 1.32 -9.57 -13.62
C ALA A 328 2.27 -10.07 -12.52
N LEU A 329 3.56 -10.28 -12.84
CA LEU A 329 4.57 -10.71 -11.87
C LEU A 329 4.90 -9.60 -10.86
N LEU A 330 4.92 -8.33 -11.28
CA LEU A 330 5.04 -7.18 -10.38
C LEU A 330 3.82 -7.05 -9.45
N GLY A 331 2.61 -7.27 -9.96
CA GLY A 331 1.38 -7.34 -9.17
C GLY A 331 1.44 -8.47 -8.12
N THR A 332 1.94 -9.64 -8.53
CA THR A 332 2.14 -10.80 -7.64
C THR A 332 3.13 -10.48 -6.52
N ILE A 333 4.27 -9.86 -6.84
CA ILE A 333 5.26 -9.43 -5.84
C ILE A 333 4.63 -8.47 -4.83
N ALA A 334 3.85 -7.49 -5.31
CA ALA A 334 3.17 -6.53 -4.45
C ALA A 334 2.15 -7.21 -3.53
N SER A 335 1.37 -8.17 -4.04
CA SER A 335 0.42 -8.97 -3.24
C SER A 335 1.14 -9.75 -2.15
N LEU A 336 2.18 -10.52 -2.50
CA LEU A 336 2.94 -11.34 -1.54
C LEU A 336 3.62 -10.51 -0.45
N ALA A 337 4.20 -9.36 -0.83
CA ALA A 337 4.82 -8.43 0.12
C ALA A 337 3.77 -7.86 1.09
N ASN A 338 2.60 -7.49 0.56
CA ASN A 338 1.48 -7.01 1.37
C ASN A 338 0.90 -8.11 2.26
N GLU A 339 0.83 -9.35 1.82
CA GLU A 339 0.39 -10.52 2.60
C GLU A 339 1.36 -10.91 3.72
N GLY A 340 2.52 -10.24 3.83
CA GLY A 340 3.53 -10.55 4.83
C GLY A 340 4.23 -11.90 4.56
N LYS A 341 4.03 -12.48 3.38
CA LYS A 341 4.69 -13.71 2.93
C LYS A 341 6.10 -13.38 2.45
N THR A 342 6.95 -12.93 3.37
CA THR A 342 8.26 -12.34 3.09
C THR A 342 9.17 -13.25 2.26
N VAL A 343 9.13 -14.56 2.51
CA VAL A 343 9.93 -15.57 1.78
C VAL A 343 9.46 -15.71 0.34
N GLU A 344 8.15 -15.83 0.13
CA GLU A 344 7.56 -15.98 -1.20
C GLU A 344 7.71 -14.70 -2.02
N ALA A 345 7.51 -13.53 -1.40
CA ALA A 345 7.71 -12.23 -2.01
C ALA A 345 9.17 -12.04 -2.48
N ARG A 346 10.14 -12.46 -1.66
CA ARG A 346 11.56 -12.42 -2.03
C ARG A 346 11.86 -13.36 -3.20
N ALA A 347 11.37 -14.60 -3.15
CA ALA A 347 11.53 -15.55 -4.24
C ALA A 347 10.90 -15.06 -5.56
N ALA A 348 9.75 -14.39 -5.48
CA ALA A 348 9.10 -13.77 -6.65
C ALA A 348 9.93 -12.60 -7.22
N CYS A 349 10.51 -11.75 -6.36
CA CYS A 349 11.44 -10.70 -6.78
C CYS A 349 12.67 -11.28 -7.49
N GLU A 350 13.26 -12.33 -6.93
CA GLU A 350 14.43 -12.99 -7.52
C GLU A 350 14.10 -13.64 -8.86
N ARG A 351 12.95 -14.32 -8.96
CA ARG A 351 12.45 -14.89 -10.22
C ARG A 351 12.24 -13.79 -11.28
N TYR A 352 11.65 -12.66 -10.90
CA TYR A 352 11.49 -11.52 -11.81
C TYR A 352 12.85 -11.06 -12.36
N LEU A 353 13.85 -10.88 -11.49
CA LEU A 353 15.18 -10.42 -11.89
C LEU A 353 15.95 -11.44 -12.74
N GLN A 354 15.58 -12.72 -12.70
CA GLN A 354 16.13 -13.76 -13.57
C GLN A 354 15.49 -13.76 -14.96
N GLN A 355 14.22 -13.37 -15.07
CA GLN A 355 13.41 -13.53 -16.28
C GLN A 355 13.19 -12.23 -17.04
N HIS A 356 13.32 -11.08 -16.37
CA HIS A 356 12.99 -9.77 -16.93
C HIS A 356 14.08 -8.73 -16.64
N GLU A 357 14.04 -7.63 -17.39
CA GLU A 357 14.95 -6.50 -17.16
C GLU A 357 14.77 -5.95 -15.74
N PRO A 358 15.86 -5.70 -14.99
CA PRO A 358 15.76 -5.18 -13.64
C PRO A 358 15.09 -3.80 -13.61
N VAL A 359 14.01 -3.68 -12.83
CA VAL A 359 13.29 -2.41 -12.63
C VAL A 359 13.45 -1.90 -11.21
N ALA A 360 13.45 -0.57 -11.03
CA ALA A 360 13.66 0.07 -9.73
C ALA A 360 12.67 -0.43 -8.65
N GLN A 361 11.42 -0.69 -9.04
CA GLN A 361 10.37 -1.17 -8.15
C GLN A 361 10.71 -2.51 -7.48
N VAL A 362 11.35 -3.45 -8.19
CA VAL A 362 11.70 -4.77 -7.63
C VAL A 362 12.84 -4.66 -6.60
N PHE A 363 13.79 -3.76 -6.82
CA PHE A 363 14.81 -3.47 -5.82
C PHE A 363 14.25 -2.70 -4.63
N TYR A 364 13.25 -1.84 -4.83
CA TYR A 364 12.51 -1.27 -3.70
C TYR A 364 11.83 -2.36 -2.87
N TRP A 365 11.19 -3.34 -3.52
CA TRP A 365 10.57 -4.48 -2.85
C TRP A 365 11.56 -5.30 -2.04
N LEU A 366 12.68 -5.69 -2.63
CA LEU A 366 13.76 -6.38 -1.92
C LEU A 366 14.30 -5.55 -0.74
N GLY A 367 14.36 -4.23 -0.88
CA GLY A 367 14.74 -3.32 0.20
C GLY A 367 13.76 -3.37 1.38
N LEU A 368 12.46 -3.26 1.11
CA LEU A 368 11.43 -3.35 2.13
C LEU A 368 11.43 -4.71 2.84
N LEU A 369 11.54 -5.81 2.08
CA LEU A 369 11.57 -7.17 2.62
C LEU A 369 12.80 -7.35 3.53
N SER A 370 13.98 -6.84 3.12
CA SER A 370 15.17 -6.83 3.96
C SER A 370 15.00 -6.00 5.25
N GLU A 371 14.25 -4.90 5.23
CA GLU A 371 13.95 -4.13 6.45
C GLU A 371 13.05 -4.91 7.41
N VAL A 372 12.01 -5.58 6.90
CA VAL A 372 11.13 -6.45 7.70
C VAL A 372 11.94 -7.57 8.38
N GLU A 373 12.98 -8.08 7.72
CA GLU A 373 13.88 -9.11 8.26
C GLU A 373 15.00 -8.53 9.16
N GLY A 374 15.02 -7.22 9.43
CA GLY A 374 16.04 -6.56 10.23
C GLY A 374 17.41 -6.40 9.53
N ARG A 375 17.52 -6.76 8.26
CA ARG A 375 18.76 -6.69 7.45
C ARG A 375 18.98 -5.30 6.85
N VAL A 376 19.17 -4.30 7.72
CA VAL A 376 19.25 -2.88 7.33
C VAL A 376 20.35 -2.59 6.29
N ALA A 377 21.52 -3.23 6.40
CA ALA A 377 22.62 -3.02 5.45
C ALA A 377 22.28 -3.53 4.05
N GLU A 378 21.57 -4.66 3.97
CA GLU A 378 21.10 -5.26 2.72
C GLU A 378 20.01 -4.38 2.10
N ALA A 379 19.06 -3.88 2.91
CA ALA A 379 18.01 -2.96 2.48
C ALA A 379 18.59 -1.69 1.83
N GLN A 380 19.60 -1.09 2.45
CA GLN A 380 20.32 0.07 1.88
C GLN A 380 20.97 -0.26 0.55
N GLY A 381 21.54 -1.46 0.41
CA GLY A 381 22.09 -1.95 -0.85
C GLY A 381 21.05 -2.01 -1.96
N PHE A 382 19.85 -2.50 -1.65
CA PHE A 382 18.75 -2.58 -2.60
C PHE A 382 18.16 -1.21 -2.95
N TYR A 383 17.97 -0.30 -1.99
CA TYR A 383 17.54 1.07 -2.31
C TYR A 383 18.55 1.82 -3.17
N ARG A 384 19.85 1.61 -2.96
CA ARG A 384 20.88 2.17 -3.86
C ARG A 384 20.76 1.62 -5.27
N LYS A 385 20.46 0.33 -5.44
CA LYS A 385 20.22 -0.28 -6.77
C LYS A 385 18.96 0.30 -7.42
N ALA A 386 17.87 0.48 -6.68
CA ALA A 386 16.66 1.14 -7.17
C ALA A 386 16.96 2.57 -7.64
N LEU A 387 17.71 3.34 -6.85
CA LEU A 387 18.12 4.71 -7.18
C LEU A 387 19.17 4.80 -8.29
N TYR A 388 19.93 3.74 -8.54
CA TYR A 388 20.82 3.68 -9.68
C TYR A 388 20.03 3.58 -10.99
N LEU A 389 18.98 2.73 -11.01
CA LEU A 389 18.12 2.55 -12.17
C LEU A 389 17.17 3.74 -12.39
N GLN A 390 16.60 4.27 -11.29
CA GLN A 390 15.73 5.43 -11.33
C GLN A 390 16.16 6.42 -10.24
N PRO A 391 17.04 7.40 -10.56
CA PRO A 391 17.58 8.36 -9.60
C PRO A 391 16.56 9.19 -8.83
N GLN A 392 15.34 9.28 -9.36
CA GLN A 392 14.20 10.00 -8.79
C GLN A 392 13.10 9.06 -8.26
N HIS A 393 13.41 7.79 -8.00
CA HIS A 393 12.47 6.84 -7.39
C HIS A 393 12.13 7.31 -5.97
N SER A 394 10.93 7.89 -5.83
CA SER A 394 10.54 8.69 -4.66
C SER A 394 10.50 7.87 -3.37
N GLU A 395 10.12 6.61 -3.48
CA GLU A 395 9.88 5.65 -2.43
C GLU A 395 11.19 5.15 -1.86
N SER A 396 12.15 4.82 -2.73
CA SER A 396 13.51 4.45 -2.30
C SER A 396 14.25 5.65 -1.70
N LEU A 397 14.03 6.87 -2.21
CA LEU A 397 14.57 8.09 -1.59
C LEU A 397 13.98 8.30 -0.19
N ALA A 398 12.66 8.11 -0.03
CA ALA A 398 11.97 8.26 1.24
C ALA A 398 12.44 7.22 2.27
N GLN A 399 12.51 5.92 1.91
CA GLN A 399 12.98 4.88 2.81
C GLN A 399 14.46 5.06 3.18
N MET A 400 15.31 5.42 2.21
CA MET A 400 16.72 5.70 2.50
C MET A 400 16.88 6.94 3.39
N ALA A 401 16.02 7.95 3.27
CA ALA A 401 15.98 9.08 4.20
C ALA A 401 15.57 8.66 5.62
N ALA A 402 14.56 7.81 5.76
CA ALA A 402 14.13 7.28 7.05
C ALA A 402 15.26 6.49 7.74
N LEU A 403 15.97 5.63 6.99
CA LEU A 403 17.12 4.90 7.49
C LEU A 403 18.29 5.80 7.91
N LEU A 404 18.52 6.92 7.22
CA LEU A 404 19.52 7.91 7.62
C LEU A 404 19.11 8.67 8.88
N ALA A 405 17.83 9.06 8.98
CA ALA A 405 17.30 9.72 10.16
C ALA A 405 17.39 8.83 11.40
N ALA A 406 17.06 7.54 11.28
CA ALA A 406 17.19 6.56 12.36
C ALA A 406 18.63 6.38 12.85
N ARG A 407 19.63 6.66 12.00
CA ARG A 407 21.06 6.66 12.37
C ARG A 407 21.58 8.02 12.82
N GLY A 408 20.71 9.03 12.97
CA GLY A 408 21.06 10.37 13.40
C GLY A 408 21.52 11.32 12.28
N ASP A 409 21.63 10.88 11.02
CA ASP A 409 21.99 11.74 9.89
C ASP A 409 20.77 12.54 9.37
N SER A 410 20.34 13.51 10.17
CA SER A 410 19.22 14.39 9.86
C SER A 410 19.48 15.27 8.62
N ALA A 411 20.74 15.60 8.34
CA ALA A 411 21.11 16.42 7.19
C ALA A 411 21.02 15.61 5.88
N GLY A 412 21.51 14.37 5.88
CA GLY A 412 21.37 13.43 4.77
C GLY A 412 19.92 13.05 4.50
N ALA A 413 19.14 12.79 5.55
CA ALA A 413 17.71 12.51 5.45
C ALA A 413 16.95 13.65 4.75
N ARG A 414 17.17 14.91 5.17
CA ARG A 414 16.55 16.08 4.52
C ARG A 414 16.90 16.19 3.05
N ARG A 415 18.18 16.04 2.69
CA ARG A 415 18.62 16.10 1.27
C ARG A 415 17.91 15.07 0.39
N LEU A 416 17.71 13.85 0.88
CA LEU A 416 17.01 12.80 0.14
C LEU A 416 15.51 13.07 0.05
N GLN A 417 14.88 13.57 1.13
CA GLN A 417 13.48 13.98 1.12
C GLN A 417 13.23 15.09 0.10
N ASP A 418 14.06 16.13 0.07
CA ASP A 418 13.95 17.22 -0.92
C ASP A 418 14.12 16.72 -2.36
N ARG A 419 14.93 15.67 -2.55
CA ARG A 419 15.12 15.05 -3.85
C ARG A 419 13.88 14.24 -4.27
N ALA A 420 13.24 13.53 -3.34
CA ALA A 420 12.01 12.79 -3.59
C ALA A 420 10.88 13.73 -4.04
N VAL A 421 10.73 14.88 -3.35
CA VAL A 421 9.74 15.91 -3.71
C VAL A 421 9.99 16.49 -5.11
N ARG A 422 11.25 16.82 -5.44
CA ARG A 422 11.59 17.38 -6.77
C ARG A 422 11.42 16.37 -7.91
N GLY A 423 11.60 15.07 -7.63
CA GLY A 423 11.38 13.99 -8.60
C GLY A 423 9.92 13.84 -8.98
N ALA A 424 9.01 13.89 -7.99
CA ALA A 424 7.57 13.77 -8.18
C ALA A 424 7.01 14.87 -9.10
N ASN A 425 7.48 16.12 -8.96
CA ASN A 425 7.02 17.26 -9.77
C ASN A 425 7.45 17.19 -11.26
N LYS A 426 8.47 16.41 -11.61
CA LYS A 426 8.92 16.25 -13.01
C LYS A 426 8.22 15.12 -13.77
N GLN A 427 7.71 14.10 -13.08
CA GLN A 427 7.01 12.98 -13.71
C GLN A 427 5.52 13.25 -13.95
N GLY A 428 4.91 14.23 -13.25
CA GLY A 428 3.51 14.64 -13.45
C GLY A 428 3.26 15.58 -14.62
N ASN A 429 4.26 15.89 -15.44
CA ASN A 429 4.19 16.90 -16.51
C ASN A 429 4.49 16.33 -17.92
N ASN A 430 4.41 15.00 -18.08
CA ASN A 430 4.60 14.29 -19.35
C ASN A 430 3.45 13.31 -19.62
#